data_AF-A0A8H6ZAE9-F1
#
_entry.id   AF-A0A8H6ZAE9-F1
#
_cell.length_a   1.000
_cell.length_b   1.000
_cell.length_c   1.000
_cell.angle_alpha   90.00
_cell.angle_beta   90.00
_cell.angle_gamma   90.00
#
_symmetry.space_group_name_H-M   'P 1'
#
loop_
_entity.id
_entity.type
_entity.pdbx_description
1 polymer ?
#
loop_
_entity_poly.entity_id
_entity_poly.type
_entity_poly.pdbx_seq_one_letter_code
_entity_poly.pdbx_strand_id
1 'polypeptide(L)'
;MVPHFLRTLAATLLLAASLAGAQTSPIVDLGYAQYQGAVNPANNITQFLGIRYAAAPLGDLRFRAPQPPVNQTGVQQATAQPNECFQAGNGVSPTNRFETRATQIIDIEDCLFLNVYYPSDAAGTQPSDLPTLVWIHGGGYVGGAASIYNGEDIINQSARGVVVVIIQYRLGIFGQFISSLNRFLPGTAVKENGALNAGLLDQDFALRWVNQHISKFGGDPSKVTIWGESAGAGSVLQHVVANGGRTEPQLFRGAITSSTFLPSQYQFNDRIPELLFSEVVAQANCTSATDALTCLRGVDPTTLQTVNTNINAAGFFGTFVMVPVIDGVFITQRPTLSLLEGKVNGKALLSVTNTFEGTRFVNQSAVVTAAQYALDLFPDFGTAQAKTVGALYANDGNELFQVDAIQGESIFICPTYYLLNAFPGRSFKGEFAIPPGLHGDDVLYYFPGAEGLFPPFNNTAFIDAFAQSFTSFIINQNPNIKVNPTTITPHWNTFDILHTEMLFNKTADNEPVVHAITTSNALLERCAFWNSVGNLTSQ
;
A
#
# COMPACT_ATOMS: atom_id res chain seq x y z
N MET A 1 -68.27 5.73 72.88
CA MET A 1 -66.84 5.39 72.63
C MET A 1 -66.64 5.45 71.13
N VAL A 2 -65.90 6.46 70.68
CA VAL A 2 -65.83 6.96 69.29
C VAL A 2 -64.41 6.72 68.74
N PRO A 3 -64.24 6.31 67.47
CA PRO A 3 -62.94 5.99 66.89
C PRO A 3 -62.42 7.10 65.95
N HIS A 4 -61.09 7.24 65.85
CA HIS A 4 -60.38 7.83 64.70
C HIS A 4 -58.98 7.20 64.59
N PHE A 5 -58.70 6.51 63.49
CA PHE A 5 -57.38 5.97 63.14
C PHE A 5 -56.76 6.84 62.03
N LEU A 6 -55.57 7.39 62.28
CA LEU A 6 -54.82 8.19 61.31
C LEU A 6 -53.92 7.31 60.42
N ARG A 7 -53.88 7.71 59.14
CA ARG A 7 -52.99 7.23 58.08
C ARG A 7 -51.60 7.86 58.20
N THR A 8 -50.57 7.14 57.77
CA THR A 8 -49.40 7.71 57.06
C THR A 8 -48.78 6.67 56.12
N LEU A 9 -48.60 7.08 54.86
CA LEU A 9 -47.94 6.37 53.76
C LEU A 9 -46.41 6.33 53.98
N ALA A 10 -45.77 5.21 53.65
CA ALA A 10 -44.35 5.16 53.29
C ALA A 10 -44.21 4.39 51.98
N ALA A 11 -43.64 5.05 50.97
CA ALA A 11 -43.46 4.56 49.61
C ALA A 11 -42.24 3.63 49.51
N THR A 12 -42.43 2.46 48.91
CA THR A 12 -41.34 1.55 48.50
C THR A 12 -40.87 1.93 47.09
N LEU A 13 -39.65 2.45 46.98
CA LEU A 13 -38.93 2.63 45.72
C LEU A 13 -38.45 1.26 45.23
N LEU A 14 -39.00 0.76 44.13
CA LEU A 14 -38.44 -0.37 43.38
C LEU A 14 -37.32 0.15 42.48
N LEU A 15 -36.06 -0.09 42.86
CA LEU A 15 -34.92 0.08 41.97
C LEU A 15 -34.92 -1.09 40.98
N ALA A 16 -35.43 -0.86 39.77
CA ALA A 16 -35.17 -1.74 38.64
C ALA A 16 -33.74 -1.49 38.17
N ALA A 17 -32.79 -2.31 38.63
CA ALA A 17 -31.46 -2.35 38.06
C ALA A 17 -31.58 -2.93 36.63
N SER A 18 -31.43 -2.09 35.63
CA SER A 18 -31.24 -2.52 34.25
C SER A 18 -29.92 -3.28 34.17
N LEU A 19 -29.99 -4.60 34.04
CA LEU A 19 -28.89 -5.44 33.56
C LEU A 19 -28.60 -5.05 32.11
N ALA A 20 -27.79 -4.01 31.90
CA ALA A 20 -27.07 -3.85 30.64
C ALA A 20 -26.14 -5.07 30.54
N GLY A 21 -26.51 -6.05 29.71
CA GLY A 21 -25.66 -7.21 29.47
C GLY A 21 -24.30 -6.72 28.98
N ALA A 22 -23.24 -7.06 29.71
CA ALA A 22 -21.88 -6.80 29.27
C ALA A 22 -21.70 -7.54 27.93
N GLN A 23 -21.55 -6.79 26.84
CA GLN A 23 -21.24 -7.36 25.54
C GLN A 23 -19.88 -8.06 25.67
N THR A 24 -19.89 -9.38 25.66
CA THR A 24 -18.69 -10.20 25.83
C THR A 24 -17.74 -9.96 24.66
N SER A 25 -16.49 -9.58 24.95
CA SER A 25 -15.47 -9.35 23.91
C SER A 25 -15.30 -10.59 23.03
N PRO A 26 -15.36 -10.44 21.69
CA PRO A 26 -15.36 -11.57 20.76
C PRO A 26 -14.01 -12.28 20.78
N ILE A 27 -14.05 -13.62 20.75
CA ILE A 27 -12.86 -14.47 20.64
C ILE A 27 -12.93 -15.23 19.31
N VAL A 28 -11.83 -15.22 18.57
CA VAL A 28 -11.67 -16.00 17.34
C VAL A 28 -10.53 -16.99 17.52
N ASP A 29 -10.79 -18.26 17.21
CA ASP A 29 -9.81 -19.34 17.24
C ASP A 29 -9.26 -19.59 15.84
N LEU A 30 -7.99 -19.26 15.61
CA LEU A 30 -7.31 -19.45 14.33
C LEU A 30 -6.69 -20.85 14.16
N GLY A 31 -6.71 -21.68 15.19
CA GLY A 31 -6.09 -23.00 15.26
C GLY A 31 -4.68 -22.95 15.85
N TYR A 32 -3.85 -22.00 15.41
CA TYR A 32 -2.52 -21.78 16.00
C TYR A 32 -2.55 -20.85 17.23
N ALA A 33 -3.57 -20.00 17.35
CA ALA A 33 -3.76 -19.09 18.48
C ALA A 33 -5.24 -18.68 18.58
N GLN A 34 -5.66 -18.31 19.79
CA GLN A 34 -6.95 -17.67 20.05
C GLN A 34 -6.72 -16.18 20.32
N TYR A 35 -7.47 -15.32 19.67
CA TYR A 35 -7.38 -13.86 19.86
C TYR A 35 -8.69 -13.34 20.44
N GLN A 36 -8.60 -12.38 21.37
CA GLN A 36 -9.73 -11.61 21.87
C GLN A 36 -9.68 -10.20 21.31
N GLY A 37 -10.69 -9.85 20.51
CA GLY A 37 -10.87 -8.52 19.95
C GLY A 37 -11.73 -7.63 20.84
N ALA A 38 -12.14 -6.49 20.29
CA ALA A 38 -13.06 -5.56 20.93
C ALA A 38 -14.19 -5.19 19.97
N VAL A 39 -15.36 -4.88 20.52
CA VAL A 39 -16.45 -4.25 19.76
C VAL A 39 -16.44 -2.77 20.04
N ASN A 40 -16.44 -1.95 19.00
CA ASN A 40 -16.71 -0.53 19.13
C ASN A 40 -18.23 -0.31 19.27
N PRO A 41 -18.74 0.11 20.44
CA PRO A 41 -20.17 0.25 20.68
C PRO A 41 -20.79 1.41 19.90
N ALA A 42 -20.00 2.37 19.39
CA ALA A 42 -20.52 3.53 18.69
C ALA A 42 -21.05 3.19 17.28
N ASN A 43 -20.43 2.21 16.62
CA ASN A 43 -20.78 1.80 15.24
C ASN A 43 -21.00 0.28 15.10
N ASN A 44 -20.92 -0.47 16.20
CA ASN A 44 -21.09 -1.91 16.24
C ASN A 44 -20.15 -2.66 15.26
N ILE A 45 -18.90 -2.19 15.16
CA ILE A 45 -17.84 -2.85 14.39
C ILE A 45 -16.95 -3.61 15.37
N THR A 46 -16.64 -4.86 15.04
CA THR A 46 -15.67 -5.66 15.78
C THR A 46 -14.29 -5.45 15.15
N GLN A 47 -13.28 -5.29 16.01
CA GLN A 47 -11.89 -5.13 15.62
C GLN A 47 -10.98 -6.11 16.35
N PHE A 48 -10.05 -6.68 15.61
CA PHE A 48 -8.92 -7.44 16.11
C PHE A 48 -7.65 -6.75 15.62
N LEU A 49 -6.95 -6.11 16.54
CA LEU A 49 -5.75 -5.33 16.25
C LEU A 49 -4.50 -6.10 16.68
N GLY A 50 -3.49 -6.18 15.82
CA GLY A 50 -2.22 -6.83 16.13
C GLY A 50 -2.26 -8.37 16.10
N ILE A 51 -3.05 -8.97 15.21
CA ILE A 51 -2.97 -10.42 14.96
C ILE A 51 -1.65 -10.74 14.27
N ARG A 52 -0.88 -11.68 14.83
CA ARG A 52 0.38 -12.14 14.24
C ARG A 52 0.09 -13.11 13.10
N TYR A 53 0.37 -12.71 11.86
CA TYR A 53 0.17 -13.57 10.69
C TYR A 53 1.42 -14.38 10.31
N ALA A 54 2.61 -13.98 10.77
CA ALA A 54 3.88 -14.66 10.55
C ALA A 54 4.77 -14.66 11.81
N ALA A 55 5.73 -15.57 11.87
CA ALA A 55 6.77 -15.57 12.90
C ALA A 55 7.56 -14.25 12.88
N ALA A 56 7.98 -13.77 14.06
CA ALA A 56 8.81 -12.57 14.16
C ALA A 56 10.11 -12.76 13.34
N PRO A 57 10.45 -11.84 12.42
CA PRO A 57 11.58 -12.01 11.50
C PRO A 57 12.93 -11.68 12.15
N LEU A 58 13.17 -12.22 13.34
CA LEU A 58 14.33 -11.95 14.19
C LEU A 58 15.47 -12.94 13.95
N GLY A 59 16.70 -12.50 14.23
CA GLY A 59 17.89 -13.36 14.22
C GLY A 59 18.07 -14.06 12.88
N ASP A 60 18.05 -15.40 12.86
CA ASP A 60 18.21 -16.15 11.61
C ASP A 60 17.04 -15.97 10.62
N LEU A 61 15.85 -15.56 11.08
CA LEU A 61 14.73 -15.23 10.20
C LEU A 61 14.88 -13.86 9.52
N ARG A 62 15.85 -13.05 9.96
CA ARG A 62 16.17 -11.78 9.30
C ARG A 62 16.61 -12.05 7.86
N PHE A 63 16.08 -11.25 6.94
CA PHE A 63 16.29 -11.38 5.49
C PHE A 63 15.85 -12.73 4.90
N ARG A 64 14.94 -13.47 5.56
CA ARG A 64 14.31 -14.67 5.01
C ARG A 64 12.84 -14.42 4.69
N ALA A 65 12.26 -15.31 3.89
CA ALA A 65 10.82 -15.36 3.66
C ALA A 65 10.09 -15.57 4.99
N PRO A 66 8.90 -14.95 5.17
CA PRO A 66 8.10 -15.13 6.39
C PRO A 66 7.79 -16.62 6.61
N GLN A 67 7.70 -16.99 7.89
CA GLN A 67 7.38 -18.35 8.32
C GLN A 67 6.07 -18.36 9.11
N PRO A 68 5.38 -19.51 9.22
CA PRO A 68 4.19 -19.63 10.05
C PRO A 68 4.45 -19.17 11.50
N PRO A 69 3.48 -18.47 12.13
CA PRO A 69 3.62 -18.06 13.52
C PRO A 69 3.67 -19.27 14.45
N VAL A 70 4.34 -19.11 15.59
CA VAL A 70 4.40 -20.15 16.62
C VAL A 70 3.02 -20.34 17.25
N ASN A 71 2.64 -21.59 17.50
CA ASN A 71 1.40 -21.90 18.22
C ASN A 71 1.42 -21.28 19.63
N GLN A 72 0.37 -20.55 19.98
CA GLN A 72 0.20 -19.92 21.28
C GLN A 72 -0.92 -20.61 22.06
N THR A 73 -0.64 -20.95 23.30
CA THR A 73 -1.66 -21.45 24.23
C THR A 73 -2.37 -20.28 24.92
N GLY A 74 -3.68 -20.41 25.12
CA GLY A 74 -4.48 -19.38 25.77
C GLY A 74 -4.83 -18.21 24.85
N VAL A 75 -5.66 -17.31 25.38
CA VAL A 75 -6.25 -16.19 24.63
C VAL A 75 -5.30 -14.99 24.62
N GLN A 76 -4.91 -14.57 23.43
CA GLN A 76 -4.07 -13.40 23.18
C GLN A 76 -4.94 -12.15 23.03
N GLN A 77 -4.50 -11.01 23.56
CA GLN A 77 -5.22 -9.75 23.37
C GLN A 77 -4.93 -9.17 21.98
N ALA A 78 -5.99 -8.84 21.24
CA ALA A 78 -5.94 -8.20 19.93
C ALA A 78 -6.73 -6.87 19.96
N THR A 79 -6.39 -6.01 20.92
CA THR A 79 -7.13 -4.75 21.19
C THR A 79 -6.25 -3.51 21.09
N ALA A 80 -5.00 -3.65 20.63
CA ALA A 80 -4.03 -2.57 20.49
C ALA A 80 -3.36 -2.63 19.13
N GLN A 81 -3.00 -1.47 18.57
CA GLN A 81 -2.29 -1.39 17.30
C GLN A 81 -0.97 -2.17 17.36
N PRO A 82 -0.55 -2.81 16.26
CA PRO A 82 0.70 -3.54 16.21
C PRO A 82 1.89 -2.59 16.27
N ASN A 83 3.05 -3.16 16.57
CA ASN A 83 4.30 -2.44 16.38
C ASN A 83 4.53 -2.12 14.89
N GLU A 84 5.17 -0.98 14.66
CA GLU A 84 5.59 -0.56 13.33
C GLU A 84 6.92 -1.22 12.94
N CYS A 85 7.09 -1.54 11.66
CA CYS A 85 8.37 -2.02 11.15
C CYS A 85 9.38 -0.87 11.09
N PHE A 86 10.67 -1.19 11.04
CA PHE A 86 11.72 -0.19 10.86
C PHE A 86 11.48 0.75 9.65
N GLN A 87 11.49 2.06 9.93
CA GLN A 87 11.16 3.13 8.99
C GLN A 87 12.43 3.80 8.45
N ALA A 88 12.42 4.33 7.24
CA ALA A 88 13.46 5.20 6.70
C ALA A 88 12.83 6.31 5.83
N GLY A 89 13.64 7.30 5.47
CA GLY A 89 13.23 8.41 4.61
C GLY A 89 13.45 8.14 3.12
N ASN A 90 13.05 9.08 2.28
CA ASN A 90 13.42 9.12 0.85
C ASN A 90 14.85 9.65 0.65
N GLY A 91 15.35 9.55 -0.59
CA GLY A 91 16.61 10.15 -1.00
C GLY A 91 16.60 11.67 -0.85
N VAL A 92 17.73 12.25 -0.44
CA VAL A 92 17.90 13.70 -0.28
C VAL A 92 19.12 14.25 -1.02
N SER A 93 19.86 13.39 -1.74
CA SER A 93 21.06 13.79 -2.46
C SER A 93 20.74 14.54 -3.76
N PRO A 94 21.46 15.62 -4.11
CA PRO A 94 21.26 16.36 -5.36
C PRO A 94 21.63 15.54 -6.61
N THR A 95 22.40 14.47 -6.44
CA THR A 95 22.82 13.56 -7.51
C THR A 95 22.85 12.14 -6.96
N ASN A 96 22.59 11.12 -7.77
CA ASN A 96 22.69 9.73 -7.33
C ASN A 96 24.16 9.35 -7.01
N ARG A 97 24.58 9.44 -5.73
CA ARG A 97 26.01 9.37 -5.34
C ARG A 97 26.34 8.70 -4.01
N PHE A 98 25.40 8.02 -3.35
CA PHE A 98 25.61 7.20 -2.15
C PHE A 98 26.66 7.73 -1.13
N GLU A 99 26.35 8.76 -0.33
CA GLU A 99 26.99 9.08 0.98
C GLU A 99 26.03 9.84 1.95
N THR A 100 26.38 9.92 3.24
CA THR A 100 25.55 9.72 4.47
C THR A 100 24.84 10.93 5.14
N ARG A 101 23.70 10.67 5.84
CA ARG A 101 23.14 11.45 6.98
C ARG A 101 22.05 10.65 7.74
N ALA A 102 21.97 10.80 9.07
CA ALA A 102 21.07 10.01 9.94
C ALA A 102 20.07 10.86 10.78
N THR A 103 18.86 10.32 11.00
CA THR A 103 17.96 10.62 12.15
C THR A 103 17.26 9.31 12.60
N GLN A 104 17.00 9.15 13.90
CA GLN A 104 16.41 7.94 14.52
C GLN A 104 14.91 8.14 14.86
N ILE A 105 14.11 7.09 14.66
CA ILE A 105 12.77 6.87 15.25
C ILE A 105 12.74 5.46 15.86
N ILE A 106 11.92 5.26 16.90
CA ILE A 106 11.82 4.01 17.68
C ILE A 106 10.92 3.01 16.95
N ASP A 107 11.51 2.05 16.26
CA ASP A 107 10.81 0.93 15.62
C ASP A 107 11.38 -0.43 16.07
N ILE A 108 10.74 -1.55 15.68
CA ILE A 108 11.15 -2.91 16.08
C ILE A 108 11.07 -3.90 14.91
N GLU A 109 11.96 -4.90 14.88
CA GLU A 109 11.94 -5.96 13.84
C GLU A 109 10.73 -6.89 13.96
N ASP A 110 10.20 -7.07 15.17
CA ASP A 110 9.00 -7.87 15.39
C ASP A 110 7.75 -7.05 15.03
N CYS A 111 7.41 -7.06 13.74
CA CYS A 111 6.37 -6.19 13.18
C CYS A 111 5.38 -6.89 12.22
N LEU A 112 5.45 -8.23 12.04
CA LEU A 112 4.59 -8.97 11.09
C LEU A 112 3.20 -9.27 11.67
N PHE A 113 2.36 -8.24 11.68
CA PHE A 113 1.00 -8.25 12.19
C PHE A 113 -0.02 -7.74 11.17
N LEU A 114 -1.30 -8.01 11.42
CA LEU A 114 -2.41 -7.44 10.69
C LEU A 114 -3.56 -7.08 11.64
N ASN A 115 -4.41 -6.19 11.17
CA ASN A 115 -5.65 -5.80 11.81
C ASN A 115 -6.83 -6.34 10.99
N VAL A 116 -7.88 -6.82 11.64
CA VAL A 116 -9.13 -7.26 11.00
C VAL A 116 -10.31 -6.50 11.61
N TYR A 117 -11.14 -5.91 10.74
CA TYR A 117 -12.35 -5.20 11.10
C TYR A 117 -13.54 -5.80 10.37
N TYR A 118 -14.67 -5.96 11.06
CA TYR A 118 -15.90 -6.47 10.44
C TYR A 118 -17.16 -6.03 11.20
N PRO A 119 -18.32 -5.91 10.52
CA PRO A 119 -19.59 -5.61 11.18
C PRO A 119 -19.95 -6.69 12.22
N SER A 120 -20.25 -6.32 13.46
CA SER A 120 -20.47 -7.32 14.54
C SER A 120 -21.72 -8.17 14.34
N ASP A 121 -22.69 -7.68 13.57
CA ASP A 121 -23.89 -8.42 13.13
C ASP A 121 -23.59 -9.47 12.05
N ALA A 122 -22.44 -9.39 11.37
CA ALA A 122 -21.95 -10.45 10.49
C ALA A 122 -21.39 -11.64 11.27
N ALA A 123 -21.13 -11.49 12.58
CA ALA A 123 -20.64 -12.58 13.43
C ALA A 123 -21.76 -13.57 13.77
N GLY A 124 -21.63 -14.82 13.31
CA GLY A 124 -22.41 -15.96 13.82
C GLY A 124 -23.84 -16.12 13.31
N THR A 125 -24.30 -15.34 12.32
CA THR A 125 -25.67 -15.45 11.77
C THR A 125 -25.75 -15.88 10.30
N GLN A 126 -24.65 -15.93 9.54
CA GLN A 126 -24.62 -16.38 8.14
C GLN A 126 -23.29 -17.08 7.78
N PRO A 127 -23.26 -17.90 6.71
CA PRO A 127 -22.01 -18.36 6.10
C PRO A 127 -21.09 -17.19 5.74
N SER A 128 -19.78 -17.46 5.65
CA SER A 128 -18.74 -16.51 5.25
C SER A 128 -18.97 -15.95 3.84
N ASP A 129 -19.70 -14.83 3.73
CA ASP A 129 -20.18 -14.32 2.44
C ASP A 129 -19.71 -12.90 2.09
N LEU A 130 -19.17 -12.14 3.04
CA LEU A 130 -18.80 -10.74 2.82
C LEU A 130 -17.54 -10.61 1.94
N PRO A 131 -17.54 -9.75 0.91
CA PRO A 131 -16.32 -9.33 0.23
C PRO A 131 -15.26 -8.84 1.24
N THR A 132 -14.01 -9.24 1.00
CA THR A 132 -12.89 -8.85 1.86
C THR A 132 -12.02 -7.85 1.13
N LEU A 133 -11.74 -6.71 1.76
CA LEU A 133 -10.69 -5.79 1.36
C LEU A 133 -9.40 -6.12 2.13
N VAL A 134 -8.28 -6.23 1.43
CA VAL A 134 -6.94 -6.22 2.04
C VAL A 134 -6.24 -4.92 1.64
N TRP A 135 -5.98 -4.06 2.62
CA TRP A 135 -5.27 -2.80 2.45
C TRP A 135 -3.75 -2.97 2.63
N ILE A 136 -2.99 -2.48 1.67
CA ILE A 136 -1.52 -2.45 1.67
C ILE A 136 -1.10 -0.98 1.72
N HIS A 137 -0.44 -0.58 2.81
CA HIS A 137 -0.05 0.82 3.00
C HIS A 137 1.06 1.28 2.05
N GLY A 138 1.13 2.59 1.84
CA GLY A 138 2.19 3.27 1.08
C GLY A 138 3.47 3.50 1.88
N GLY A 139 4.29 4.45 1.41
CA GLY A 139 5.53 4.89 2.08
C GLY A 139 6.84 4.52 1.36
N GLY A 140 6.83 4.41 0.03
CA GLY A 140 8.04 4.20 -0.79
C GLY A 140 8.80 2.91 -0.51
N TYR A 141 8.15 1.92 0.11
CA TYR A 141 8.74 0.68 0.67
C TYR A 141 9.75 0.89 1.80
N VAL A 142 9.86 2.11 2.33
CA VAL A 142 10.81 2.47 3.40
C VAL A 142 10.10 2.96 4.65
N GLY A 143 8.86 3.41 4.54
CA GLY A 143 8.03 3.81 5.66
C GLY A 143 6.56 3.39 5.49
N GLY A 144 5.72 3.78 6.43
CA GLY A 144 4.30 3.47 6.51
C GLY A 144 3.97 2.40 7.56
N ALA A 145 2.71 2.40 7.99
CA ALA A 145 2.20 1.44 8.97
C ALA A 145 0.67 1.26 8.90
N ALA A 146 0.21 0.08 9.31
CA ALA A 146 -1.19 -0.30 9.47
C ALA A 146 -1.90 0.48 10.58
N SER A 147 -1.15 0.97 11.57
CA SER A 147 -1.64 1.82 12.67
C SER A 147 -2.20 3.17 12.19
N ILE A 148 -1.79 3.63 11.01
CA ILE A 148 -2.24 4.89 10.38
C ILE A 148 -3.71 4.81 9.94
N TYR A 149 -4.19 3.60 9.62
CA TYR A 149 -5.46 3.40 8.95
C TYR A 149 -6.48 2.72 9.86
N ASN A 150 -7.70 3.27 9.89
CA ASN A 150 -8.81 2.69 10.63
C ASN A 150 -9.77 1.95 9.67
N GLY A 151 -9.86 0.63 9.79
CA GLY A 151 -10.73 -0.18 8.92
C GLY A 151 -12.22 0.09 9.11
N GLU A 152 -12.62 0.71 10.23
CA GLU A 152 -14.01 1.12 10.46
C GLU A 152 -14.51 2.10 9.40
N ASP A 153 -13.62 2.95 8.86
CA ASP A 153 -13.98 3.97 7.88
C ASP A 153 -14.56 3.36 6.60
N ILE A 154 -13.85 2.38 6.05
CA ILE A 154 -14.27 1.65 4.84
C ILE A 154 -15.53 0.83 5.10
N ILE A 155 -15.67 0.24 6.29
CA ILE A 155 -16.88 -0.50 6.66
C ILE A 155 -18.09 0.45 6.70
N ASN A 156 -17.95 1.64 7.29
CA ASN A 156 -19.02 2.62 7.32
C ASN A 156 -19.39 3.11 5.91
N GLN A 157 -18.39 3.44 5.09
CA GLN A 157 -18.56 3.91 3.71
C GLN A 157 -19.14 2.84 2.76
N SER A 158 -19.01 1.55 3.10
CA SER A 158 -19.54 0.42 2.32
C SER A 158 -20.94 -0.03 2.74
N ALA A 159 -21.63 0.77 3.56
CA ALA A 159 -22.88 0.39 4.23
C ALA A 159 -22.75 -0.95 4.98
N ARG A 160 -21.60 -1.16 5.63
CA ARG A 160 -21.26 -2.35 6.43
C ARG A 160 -21.21 -3.63 5.60
N GLY A 161 -20.92 -3.53 4.30
CA GLY A 161 -20.94 -4.64 3.34
C GLY A 161 -19.60 -5.36 3.11
N VAL A 162 -18.56 -5.07 3.90
CA VAL A 162 -17.21 -5.61 3.70
C VAL A 162 -16.50 -5.99 5.00
N VAL A 163 -15.57 -6.93 4.90
CA VAL A 163 -14.51 -7.17 5.91
C VAL A 163 -13.25 -6.45 5.47
N VAL A 164 -12.54 -5.82 6.40
CA VAL A 164 -11.31 -5.07 6.10
C VAL A 164 -10.14 -5.68 6.85
N VAL A 165 -9.07 -5.97 6.12
CA VAL A 165 -7.79 -6.42 6.65
C VAL A 165 -6.73 -5.38 6.31
N ILE A 166 -5.96 -4.93 7.29
CA ILE A 166 -4.88 -3.95 7.13
C ILE A 166 -3.59 -4.61 7.57
N ILE A 167 -2.60 -4.73 6.67
CA ILE A 167 -1.40 -5.54 6.92
C ILE A 167 -0.17 -4.68 7.19
N GLN A 168 0.71 -5.16 8.08
CA GLN A 168 2.12 -4.75 8.15
C GLN A 168 2.97 -5.62 7.24
N TYR A 169 4.06 -5.06 6.72
CA TYR A 169 5.10 -5.81 6.01
C TYR A 169 6.46 -5.15 6.23
N ARG A 170 7.57 -5.90 6.12
CA ARG A 170 8.92 -5.33 6.31
C ARG A 170 9.24 -4.28 5.23
N LEU A 171 10.02 -3.28 5.63
CA LEU A 171 10.39 -2.11 4.83
C LEU A 171 11.92 -1.91 4.80
N GLY A 172 12.38 -1.02 3.92
CA GLY A 172 13.79 -0.64 3.80
C GLY A 172 14.70 -1.86 3.59
N ILE A 173 15.88 -1.86 4.21
CA ILE A 173 16.80 -3.00 4.12
C ILE A 173 16.24 -4.29 4.75
N PHE A 174 15.24 -4.20 5.63
CA PHE A 174 14.66 -5.37 6.30
C PHE A 174 13.66 -6.09 5.39
N GLY A 175 12.97 -5.35 4.52
CA GLY A 175 11.96 -5.87 3.59
C GLY A 175 12.44 -6.01 2.16
N GLN A 176 13.13 -4.99 1.65
CA GLN A 176 13.60 -4.94 0.27
C GLN A 176 15.08 -5.26 0.21
N PHE A 177 15.47 -6.43 0.73
CA PHE A 177 16.84 -6.91 0.69
C PHE A 177 17.16 -7.51 -0.68
N ILE A 178 18.24 -7.04 -1.31
CA ILE A 178 18.36 -7.02 -2.79
C ILE A 178 19.72 -7.49 -3.32
N SER A 179 20.38 -8.49 -2.72
CA SER A 179 21.62 -8.99 -3.33
C SER A 179 22.11 -10.29 -2.72
N SER A 180 23.01 -10.93 -3.41
CA SER A 180 23.53 -12.24 -3.17
C SER A 180 25.06 -12.11 -2.83
N LEU A 181 25.70 -12.78 -1.82
CA LEU A 181 27.12 -13.32 -1.80
C LEU A 181 27.35 -14.89 -1.72
N ASN A 182 28.22 -15.57 -2.50
CA ASN A 182 29.60 -15.98 -2.16
C ASN A 182 30.07 -17.05 -3.19
N ARG A 183 31.35 -17.34 -3.53
CA ARG A 183 32.68 -17.10 -2.93
C ARG A 183 33.69 -16.75 -4.04
N PHE A 184 34.59 -15.81 -3.77
CA PHE A 184 35.63 -15.24 -4.66
C PHE A 184 35.11 -14.18 -5.67
N LEU A 185 34.88 -12.92 -5.22
CA LEU A 185 34.38 -11.74 -5.99
C LEU A 185 32.82 -11.72 -6.21
N PRO A 186 32.17 -10.57 -6.51
CA PRO A 186 30.83 -10.18 -6.01
C PRO A 186 29.62 -10.97 -6.56
N GLY A 187 28.53 -11.09 -5.76
CA GLY A 187 27.19 -11.57 -6.14
C GLY A 187 26.92 -13.10 -5.97
N THR A 188 26.01 -13.59 -5.07
CA THR A 188 25.59 -15.03 -4.75
C THR A 188 24.48 -15.44 -3.66
N ALA A 189 24.52 -15.00 -2.38
CA ALA A 189 23.87 -15.33 -1.07
C ALA A 189 22.36 -15.27 -0.89
N VAL A 190 21.67 -14.13 -1.02
CA VAL A 190 20.29 -14.01 -0.52
C VAL A 190 19.37 -14.90 -1.32
N LYS A 191 19.64 -15.11 -2.61
CA LYS A 191 18.91 -16.12 -3.39
C LYS A 191 19.11 -17.55 -2.87
N GLU A 192 20.24 -17.84 -2.23
CA GLU A 192 20.60 -19.19 -1.76
C GLU A 192 20.29 -19.42 -0.26
N ASN A 193 20.42 -18.39 0.58
CA ASN A 193 20.33 -18.47 2.03
C ASN A 193 19.56 -17.29 2.66
N GLY A 194 18.74 -16.57 1.89
CA GLY A 194 17.84 -15.51 2.33
C GLY A 194 16.56 -15.49 1.48
N ALA A 195 15.90 -14.34 1.42
CA ALA A 195 14.83 -14.10 0.47
C ALA A 195 14.93 -12.67 -0.09
N LEU A 196 14.91 -12.57 -1.41
CA LEU A 196 14.72 -11.31 -2.11
C LEU A 196 13.27 -10.85 -1.92
N ASN A 197 13.03 -9.54 -1.99
CA ASN A 197 11.69 -8.97 -1.89
C ASN A 197 10.91 -9.45 -0.63
N ALA A 198 11.60 -9.61 0.50
CA ALA A 198 11.02 -10.15 1.72
C ALA A 198 9.75 -9.40 2.17
N GLY A 199 9.66 -8.09 1.95
CA GLY A 199 8.46 -7.28 2.19
C GLY A 199 7.28 -7.64 1.28
N LEU A 200 7.52 -8.00 0.00
CA LEU A 200 6.46 -8.53 -0.87
C LEU A 200 6.05 -9.95 -0.47
N LEU A 201 7.01 -10.76 -0.01
CA LEU A 201 6.73 -12.11 0.50
C LEU A 201 5.93 -12.06 1.80
N ASP A 202 6.16 -11.07 2.66
CA ASP A 202 5.32 -10.77 3.82
C ASP A 202 3.87 -10.51 3.41
N GLN A 203 3.67 -9.69 2.38
CA GLN A 203 2.33 -9.41 1.84
C GLN A 203 1.68 -10.65 1.22
N ASP A 204 2.40 -11.46 0.43
CA ASP A 204 1.89 -12.74 -0.11
C ASP A 204 1.51 -13.70 1.02
N PHE A 205 2.32 -13.77 2.07
CA PHE A 205 2.05 -14.59 3.25
C PHE A 205 0.82 -14.11 4.03
N ALA A 206 0.63 -12.80 4.16
CA ALA A 206 -0.59 -12.21 4.73
C ALA A 206 -1.82 -12.51 3.86
N LEU A 207 -1.71 -12.45 2.53
CA LEU A 207 -2.81 -12.81 1.62
C LEU A 207 -3.17 -14.30 1.73
N ARG A 208 -2.18 -15.19 1.89
CA ARG A 208 -2.41 -16.61 2.19
C ARG A 208 -3.07 -16.82 3.54
N TRP A 209 -2.67 -16.05 4.57
CA TRP A 209 -3.34 -16.05 5.88
C TRP A 209 -4.81 -15.63 5.73
N VAL A 210 -5.11 -14.59 4.95
CA VAL A 210 -6.48 -14.15 4.66
C VAL A 210 -7.26 -15.28 3.99
N ASN A 211 -6.70 -15.91 2.95
CA ASN A 211 -7.34 -17.03 2.26
C ASN A 211 -7.69 -18.19 3.21
N GLN A 212 -6.86 -18.47 4.21
CA GLN A 212 -7.04 -19.56 5.17
C GLN A 212 -8.00 -19.22 6.33
N HIS A 213 -8.05 -17.95 6.75
CA HIS A 213 -8.61 -17.59 8.04
C HIS A 213 -9.75 -16.57 8.00
N ILE A 214 -9.93 -15.82 6.91
CA ILE A 214 -10.87 -14.69 6.91
C ILE A 214 -12.34 -15.10 7.07
N SER A 215 -12.68 -16.35 6.73
CA SER A 215 -14.02 -16.92 6.96
C SER A 215 -14.41 -16.96 8.44
N LYS A 216 -13.43 -17.01 9.35
CA LYS A 216 -13.65 -16.93 10.80
C LYS A 216 -14.06 -15.52 11.27
N PHE A 217 -13.90 -14.52 10.42
CA PHE A 217 -14.28 -13.13 10.64
C PHE A 217 -15.46 -12.72 9.74
N GLY A 218 -16.16 -13.68 9.11
CA GLY A 218 -17.31 -13.44 8.23
C GLY A 218 -16.96 -13.10 6.78
N GLY A 219 -15.68 -13.03 6.42
CA GLY A 219 -15.22 -12.71 5.06
C GLY A 219 -15.17 -13.93 4.14
N ASP A 220 -15.43 -13.72 2.85
CA ASP A 220 -15.34 -14.75 1.82
C ASP A 220 -13.95 -14.72 1.15
N PRO A 221 -13.11 -15.77 1.31
CA PRO A 221 -11.76 -15.81 0.74
C PRO A 221 -11.75 -15.87 -0.80
N SER A 222 -12.88 -16.15 -1.46
CA SER A 222 -13.01 -16.09 -2.92
C SER A 222 -13.36 -14.69 -3.45
N LYS A 223 -13.75 -13.76 -2.55
CA LYS A 223 -14.16 -12.39 -2.87
C LYS A 223 -13.17 -11.33 -2.35
N VAL A 224 -11.89 -11.69 -2.29
CA VAL A 224 -10.83 -10.77 -1.85
C VAL A 224 -10.51 -9.74 -2.94
N THR A 225 -10.47 -8.46 -2.56
CA THR A 225 -9.91 -7.36 -3.34
C THR A 225 -8.71 -6.81 -2.60
N ILE A 226 -7.58 -6.64 -3.28
CA ILE A 226 -6.40 -5.95 -2.73
C ILE A 226 -6.45 -4.48 -3.13
N TRP A 227 -6.12 -3.58 -2.21
CA TRP A 227 -6.01 -2.14 -2.48
C TRP A 227 -4.76 -1.60 -1.80
N GLY A 228 -3.99 -0.79 -2.50
CA GLY A 228 -2.94 -0.01 -1.88
C GLY A 228 -2.81 1.38 -2.46
N GLU A 229 -2.08 2.21 -1.74
CA GLU A 229 -1.73 3.57 -2.12
C GLU A 229 -0.21 3.72 -2.25
N SER A 230 0.28 4.52 -3.20
CA SER A 230 1.70 4.76 -3.41
C SER A 230 2.49 3.45 -3.54
N ALA A 231 3.50 3.19 -2.70
CA ALA A 231 4.20 1.92 -2.67
C ALA A 231 3.32 0.70 -2.37
N GLY A 232 2.21 0.87 -1.67
CA GLY A 232 1.17 -0.15 -1.53
C GLY A 232 0.45 -0.43 -2.84
N ALA A 233 0.21 0.62 -3.67
CA ALA A 233 -0.30 0.46 -5.02
C ALA A 233 0.73 -0.21 -5.96
N GLY A 234 2.02 0.12 -5.77
CA GLY A 234 3.13 -0.58 -6.39
C GLY A 234 3.16 -2.06 -6.01
N SER A 235 2.98 -2.38 -4.72
CA SER A 235 2.81 -3.74 -4.22
C SER A 235 1.61 -4.46 -4.84
N VAL A 236 0.46 -3.80 -4.99
CA VAL A 236 -0.69 -4.35 -5.72
C VAL A 236 -0.30 -4.71 -7.16
N LEU A 237 0.42 -3.83 -7.86
CA LEU A 237 0.98 -4.13 -9.18
C LEU A 237 1.89 -5.38 -9.14
N GLN A 238 2.78 -5.49 -8.15
CA GLN A 238 3.64 -6.66 -8.01
C GLN A 238 2.83 -7.95 -7.81
N HIS A 239 1.78 -7.94 -6.98
CA HIS A 239 0.88 -9.09 -6.79
C HIS A 239 0.07 -9.42 -8.05
N VAL A 240 -0.29 -8.41 -8.84
CA VAL A 240 -0.93 -8.60 -10.16
C VAL A 240 0.01 -9.37 -11.09
N VAL A 241 1.30 -9.04 -11.16
CA VAL A 241 2.23 -9.74 -12.07
C VAL A 241 2.94 -10.95 -11.43
N ALA A 242 2.75 -11.19 -10.14
CA ALA A 242 3.44 -12.21 -9.36
C ALA A 242 3.30 -13.61 -9.98
N ASN A 243 4.38 -14.39 -9.92
CA ASN A 243 4.48 -15.75 -10.47
C ASN A 243 4.11 -15.81 -11.97
N GLY A 244 4.34 -14.71 -12.71
CA GLY A 244 3.96 -14.57 -14.11
C GLY A 244 2.44 -14.57 -14.33
N GLY A 245 1.69 -13.94 -13.42
CA GLY A 245 0.22 -13.87 -13.47
C GLY A 245 -0.49 -15.19 -13.17
N ARG A 246 0.19 -16.10 -12.46
CA ARG A 246 -0.32 -17.46 -12.18
C ARG A 246 -0.07 -17.86 -10.72
N THR A 247 -0.42 -16.97 -9.80
CA THR A 247 -0.34 -17.27 -8.37
C THR A 247 -1.38 -18.32 -8.01
N GLU A 248 -0.92 -19.44 -7.43
CA GLU A 248 -1.78 -20.55 -7.00
C GLU A 248 -1.67 -20.81 -5.48
N PRO A 249 -2.80 -20.97 -4.76
CA PRO A 249 -4.17 -20.71 -5.24
C PRO A 249 -4.37 -19.21 -5.55
N GLN A 250 -5.42 -18.88 -6.31
CA GLN A 250 -5.83 -17.48 -6.50
C GLN A 250 -6.08 -16.81 -5.14
N LEU A 251 -5.35 -15.73 -4.86
CA LEU A 251 -5.42 -15.01 -3.57
C LEU A 251 -6.39 -13.82 -3.58
N PHE A 252 -6.70 -13.27 -4.76
CA PHE A 252 -7.62 -12.14 -4.92
C PHE A 252 -8.34 -12.20 -6.28
N ARG A 253 -9.54 -11.61 -6.34
CA ARG A 253 -10.32 -11.46 -7.58
C ARG A 253 -10.25 -10.06 -8.17
N GLY A 254 -9.93 -9.05 -7.37
CA GLY A 254 -9.91 -7.64 -7.77
C GLY A 254 -8.69 -6.90 -7.22
N ALA A 255 -8.28 -5.86 -7.93
CA ALA A 255 -7.19 -4.98 -7.52
C ALA A 255 -7.63 -3.51 -7.59
N ILE A 256 -7.18 -2.72 -6.63
CA ILE A 256 -7.32 -1.27 -6.62
C ILE A 256 -5.95 -0.64 -6.38
N THR A 257 -5.62 0.39 -7.13
CA THR A 257 -4.38 1.17 -6.98
C THR A 257 -4.71 2.64 -6.86
N SER A 258 -4.34 3.28 -5.75
CA SER A 258 -4.28 4.74 -5.63
C SER A 258 -2.84 5.18 -5.86
N SER A 259 -2.56 5.85 -6.97
CA SER A 259 -1.21 6.31 -7.35
C SER A 259 -0.23 5.14 -7.56
N THR A 260 -0.43 4.33 -8.61
CA THR A 260 0.40 3.14 -8.91
C THR A 260 1.89 3.48 -8.93
N PHE A 261 2.66 3.03 -7.93
CA PHE A 261 4.08 3.36 -7.83
C PHE A 261 4.98 2.32 -8.52
N LEU A 262 5.69 2.73 -9.57
CA LEU A 262 6.67 1.90 -10.27
C LEU A 262 8.00 2.65 -10.44
N PRO A 263 8.90 2.65 -9.43
CA PRO A 263 10.27 3.14 -9.60
C PRO A 263 11.08 2.17 -10.48
N SER A 264 12.34 2.51 -10.75
CA SER A 264 13.29 1.60 -11.41
C SER A 264 13.41 0.29 -10.63
N GLN A 265 13.09 -0.82 -11.28
CA GLN A 265 13.07 -2.18 -10.72
C GLN A 265 14.06 -3.08 -11.48
N TYR A 266 15.30 -3.05 -11.02
CA TYR A 266 16.43 -3.78 -11.59
C TYR A 266 16.34 -5.29 -11.35
N GLN A 267 17.10 -6.08 -12.12
CA GLN A 267 17.35 -7.48 -11.76
C GLN A 267 18.12 -7.54 -10.45
N PHE A 268 17.83 -8.54 -9.62
CA PHE A 268 18.43 -8.67 -8.29
C PHE A 268 19.97 -8.70 -8.27
N ASN A 269 20.60 -9.06 -9.40
CA ASN A 269 22.05 -9.15 -9.59
C ASN A 269 22.61 -8.08 -10.54
N ASP A 270 21.83 -7.03 -10.84
CA ASP A 270 22.32 -5.88 -11.59
C ASP A 270 23.26 -5.02 -10.73
N ARG A 271 23.99 -4.13 -11.41
CA ARG A 271 24.95 -3.19 -10.80
C ARG A 271 24.36 -2.43 -9.61
N ILE A 272 23.14 -1.90 -9.72
CA ILE A 272 22.56 -1.01 -8.69
C ILE A 272 22.24 -1.79 -7.40
N PRO A 273 21.47 -2.90 -7.42
CA PRO A 273 21.27 -3.73 -6.23
C PRO A 273 22.55 -4.25 -5.57
N GLU A 274 23.54 -4.66 -6.37
CA GLU A 274 24.83 -5.14 -5.87
C GLU A 274 25.66 -4.04 -5.18
N LEU A 275 25.61 -2.80 -5.70
CA LEU A 275 26.24 -1.65 -5.06
C LEU A 275 25.58 -1.32 -3.72
N LEU A 276 24.23 -1.30 -3.68
CA LEU A 276 23.47 -1.04 -2.46
C LEU A 276 23.79 -2.06 -1.36
N PHE A 277 23.86 -3.34 -1.72
CA PHE A 277 24.21 -4.38 -0.77
C PHE A 277 25.65 -4.30 -0.29
N SER A 278 26.59 -4.01 -1.19
CA SER A 278 27.99 -3.80 -0.82
C SER A 278 28.13 -2.66 0.19
N GLU A 279 27.35 -1.59 0.02
CA GLU A 279 27.32 -0.47 0.96
C GLU A 279 26.68 -0.85 2.31
N VAL A 280 25.61 -1.65 2.31
CA VAL A 280 25.03 -2.20 3.55
C VAL A 280 26.07 -3.05 4.30
N VAL A 281 26.78 -3.94 3.61
CA VAL A 281 27.84 -4.77 4.19
C VAL A 281 28.98 -3.90 4.74
N ALA A 282 29.35 -2.83 4.02
CA ALA A 282 30.36 -1.88 4.46
C ALA A 282 29.95 -1.14 5.74
N GLN A 283 28.79 -0.49 5.75
CA GLN A 283 28.33 0.30 6.89
C GLN A 283 27.98 -0.56 8.12
N ALA A 284 27.60 -1.83 7.90
CA ALA A 284 27.35 -2.78 8.98
C ALA A 284 28.64 -3.47 9.51
N ASN A 285 29.83 -3.08 9.02
CA ASN A 285 31.12 -3.69 9.38
C ASN A 285 31.21 -5.21 9.10
N CYS A 286 30.58 -5.67 8.03
CA CYS A 286 30.56 -7.08 7.62
C CYS A 286 31.50 -7.42 6.44
N THR A 287 32.37 -6.48 6.01
CA THR A 287 33.24 -6.65 4.83
C THR A 287 34.30 -7.75 4.98
N SER A 288 34.75 -8.02 6.20
CA SER A 288 35.74 -9.06 6.50
C SER A 288 35.11 -10.42 6.79
N ALA A 289 33.78 -10.51 6.86
CA ALA A 289 33.08 -11.75 7.15
C ALA A 289 33.19 -12.72 5.98
N THR A 290 33.45 -14.00 6.29
CA THR A 290 33.41 -15.06 5.26
C THR A 290 32.03 -15.19 4.64
N ASP A 291 30.97 -14.97 5.41
CA ASP A 291 29.58 -14.90 4.95
C ASP A 291 28.96 -13.60 5.48
N ALA A 292 28.82 -12.60 4.62
CA ALA A 292 28.30 -11.32 5.05
C ALA A 292 26.82 -11.39 5.42
N LEU A 293 26.01 -12.30 4.85
CA LEU A 293 24.60 -12.41 5.23
C LEU A 293 24.45 -12.96 6.65
N THR A 294 25.26 -13.97 7.00
CA THR A 294 25.35 -14.47 8.38
C THR A 294 25.84 -13.38 9.33
N CYS A 295 26.84 -12.58 8.92
CA CYS A 295 27.28 -11.42 9.70
C CYS A 295 26.15 -10.42 9.92
N LEU A 296 25.44 -10.00 8.87
CA LEU A 296 24.33 -9.05 8.94
C LEU A 296 23.19 -9.53 9.84
N ARG A 297 22.91 -10.85 9.88
CA ARG A 297 21.95 -11.43 10.84
C ARG A 297 22.38 -11.31 12.30
N GLY A 298 23.68 -11.27 12.55
CA GLY A 298 24.27 -11.06 13.88
C GLY A 298 24.40 -9.60 14.29
N VAL A 299 24.17 -8.64 13.39
CA VAL A 299 24.26 -7.20 13.70
C VAL A 299 23.08 -6.78 14.58
N ASP A 300 23.33 -5.85 15.51
CA ASP A 300 22.29 -5.26 16.33
C ASP A 300 21.24 -4.53 15.47
N PRO A 301 19.92 -4.68 15.74
CA PRO A 301 18.88 -4.08 14.91
C PRO A 301 18.96 -2.55 14.82
N THR A 302 19.41 -1.86 15.88
CA THR A 302 19.55 -0.40 15.89
C THR A 302 20.73 0.06 15.02
N THR A 303 21.78 -0.76 14.93
CA THR A 303 22.91 -0.53 14.01
C THR A 303 22.44 -0.70 12.57
N LEU A 304 21.75 -1.80 12.26
CA LEU A 304 21.16 -2.00 10.93
C LEU A 304 20.18 -0.90 10.56
N GLN A 305 19.39 -0.42 11.52
CA GLN A 305 18.48 0.70 11.29
C GLN A 305 19.24 1.99 10.95
N THR A 306 20.39 2.24 11.57
CA THR A 306 21.25 3.37 11.19
C THR A 306 21.75 3.22 9.75
N VAL A 307 22.17 2.00 9.36
CA VAL A 307 22.54 1.69 7.97
C VAL A 307 21.35 1.92 7.03
N ASN A 308 20.15 1.45 7.40
CA ASN A 308 18.92 1.62 6.64
C ASN A 308 18.66 3.10 6.31
N THR A 309 18.70 3.97 7.33
CA THR A 309 18.50 5.42 7.15
C THR A 309 19.58 6.02 6.24
N ASN A 310 20.85 5.68 6.45
CA ASN A 310 21.96 6.22 5.69
C ASN A 310 21.87 5.87 4.19
N ILE A 311 21.60 4.60 3.88
CA ILE A 311 21.49 4.13 2.49
C ILE A 311 20.37 4.86 1.77
N ASN A 312 19.19 4.96 2.41
CA ASN A 312 18.04 5.59 1.79
C ASN A 312 18.25 7.09 1.56
N ALA A 313 18.79 7.81 2.55
CA ALA A 313 19.08 9.24 2.42
C ALA A 313 20.03 9.55 1.26
N ALA A 314 20.91 8.61 0.93
CA ALA A 314 21.93 8.79 -0.08
C ALA A 314 21.43 8.65 -1.54
N GLY A 315 20.17 8.23 -1.72
CA GLY A 315 19.49 8.22 -3.00
C GLY A 315 19.24 9.62 -3.58
N PHE A 316 18.95 9.68 -4.88
CA PHE A 316 18.57 10.92 -5.53
C PHE A 316 17.31 11.52 -4.87
N PHE A 317 17.26 12.84 -4.76
CA PHE A 317 16.18 13.54 -4.05
C PHE A 317 14.80 13.04 -4.48
N GLY A 318 13.96 12.68 -3.51
CA GLY A 318 12.57 12.27 -3.74
C GLY A 318 12.39 10.86 -4.29
N THR A 319 13.48 10.13 -4.53
CA THR A 319 13.47 8.72 -4.96
C THR A 319 13.68 7.76 -3.80
N PHE A 320 13.46 6.46 -4.04
CA PHE A 320 13.60 5.40 -3.06
C PHE A 320 14.55 4.34 -3.62
N VAL A 321 15.51 3.90 -2.80
CA VAL A 321 16.58 2.99 -3.25
C VAL A 321 16.36 1.54 -2.79
N MET A 322 15.59 1.35 -1.72
CA MET A 322 15.15 0.04 -1.24
C MET A 322 13.76 -0.25 -1.80
N VAL A 323 13.73 -0.72 -3.04
CA VAL A 323 12.51 -1.02 -3.82
C VAL A 323 12.54 -2.48 -4.30
N PRO A 324 11.41 -3.05 -4.77
CA PRO A 324 11.41 -4.41 -5.32
C PRO A 324 12.44 -4.60 -6.43
N VAL A 325 12.96 -5.82 -6.55
CA VAL A 325 13.81 -6.27 -7.65
C VAL A 325 13.15 -7.40 -8.43
N ILE A 326 13.61 -7.62 -9.66
CA ILE A 326 13.23 -8.81 -10.44
C ILE A 326 14.07 -9.98 -9.91
N ASP A 327 13.44 -10.94 -9.24
CA ASP A 327 14.10 -12.09 -8.60
C ASP A 327 14.09 -13.37 -9.47
N GLY A 328 13.28 -13.36 -10.53
CA GLY A 328 13.08 -14.48 -11.45
C GLY A 328 12.14 -15.57 -10.95
N VAL A 329 11.49 -15.38 -9.79
CA VAL A 329 10.58 -16.35 -9.17
C VAL A 329 9.24 -15.68 -8.85
N PHE A 330 9.22 -14.79 -7.85
CA PHE A 330 8.00 -14.06 -7.48
C PHE A 330 7.75 -12.96 -8.52
N ILE A 331 8.77 -12.17 -8.85
CA ILE A 331 8.75 -11.25 -9.98
C ILE A 331 9.63 -11.79 -11.09
N THR A 332 8.99 -12.34 -12.13
CA THR A 332 9.68 -13.12 -13.17
C THR A 332 10.39 -12.27 -14.21
N GLN A 333 9.95 -11.03 -14.40
CA GLN A 333 10.47 -10.07 -15.40
C GLN A 333 9.99 -8.66 -15.06
N ARG A 334 10.41 -7.65 -15.84
CA ARG A 334 9.94 -6.26 -15.68
C ARG A 334 8.41 -6.18 -15.65
N PRO A 335 7.78 -5.49 -14.68
CA PRO A 335 6.32 -5.40 -14.60
C PRO A 335 5.68 -4.90 -15.89
N THR A 336 6.25 -3.90 -16.57
CA THR A 336 5.73 -3.39 -17.86
C THR A 336 5.62 -4.49 -18.92
N LEU A 337 6.59 -5.40 -19.01
CA LEU A 337 6.56 -6.53 -19.94
C LEU A 337 5.50 -7.55 -19.56
N SER A 338 5.37 -7.88 -18.26
CA SER A 338 4.33 -8.79 -17.79
C SER A 338 2.92 -8.28 -18.10
N LEU A 339 2.70 -6.97 -17.90
CA LEU A 339 1.43 -6.32 -18.24
C LEU A 339 1.16 -6.34 -19.73
N LEU A 340 2.17 -6.02 -20.57
CA LEU A 340 2.06 -6.06 -22.03
C LEU A 340 1.70 -7.46 -22.55
N GLU A 341 2.24 -8.50 -21.91
CA GLU A 341 1.97 -9.90 -22.24
C GLU A 341 0.65 -10.43 -21.67
N GLY A 342 -0.08 -9.61 -20.90
CA GLY A 342 -1.33 -10.02 -20.24
C GLY A 342 -1.13 -11.04 -19.12
N LYS A 343 0.09 -11.14 -18.55
CA LYS A 343 0.41 -12.03 -17.42
C LYS A 343 -0.05 -11.40 -16.11
N VAL A 344 -1.35 -11.49 -15.85
CA VAL A 344 -1.98 -10.86 -14.69
C VAL A 344 -2.78 -11.84 -13.83
N ASN A 345 -2.66 -11.69 -12.51
CA ASN A 345 -3.57 -12.21 -11.50
C ASN A 345 -4.75 -11.22 -11.33
N GLY A 346 -5.91 -11.75 -10.93
CA GLY A 346 -7.13 -10.96 -10.72
C GLY A 346 -8.00 -10.79 -11.97
N LYS A 347 -9.23 -10.32 -11.77
CA LYS A 347 -10.29 -10.25 -12.78
C LYS A 347 -10.77 -8.84 -13.09
N ALA A 348 -10.52 -7.87 -12.24
CA ALA A 348 -10.90 -6.48 -12.48
C ALA A 348 -9.92 -5.54 -11.79
N LEU A 349 -9.85 -4.31 -12.29
CA LEU A 349 -8.97 -3.27 -11.77
C LEU A 349 -9.69 -1.92 -11.66
N LEU A 350 -9.48 -1.20 -10.57
CA LEU A 350 -9.82 0.22 -10.47
C LEU A 350 -8.57 0.99 -10.06
N SER A 351 -8.22 2.03 -10.82
CA SER A 351 -7.00 2.81 -10.57
C SER A 351 -7.31 4.29 -10.53
N VAL A 352 -6.78 4.99 -9.54
CA VAL A 352 -6.89 6.44 -9.38
C VAL A 352 -5.50 7.05 -9.27
N THR A 353 -5.30 8.23 -9.82
CA THR A 353 -4.08 9.04 -9.64
C THR A 353 -4.46 10.43 -9.15
N ASN A 354 -3.58 11.07 -8.39
CA ASN A 354 -3.68 12.48 -8.09
C ASN A 354 -3.20 13.30 -9.31
N THR A 355 -3.69 14.52 -9.51
CA THR A 355 -3.32 15.35 -10.68
C THR A 355 -1.81 15.69 -10.70
N PHE A 356 -1.20 15.93 -9.53
CA PHE A 356 0.19 16.37 -9.39
C PHE A 356 1.00 15.40 -8.52
N GLU A 357 1.14 14.15 -8.99
CA GLU A 357 1.86 13.09 -8.28
C GLU A 357 3.33 13.44 -7.97
N GLY A 358 4.01 14.15 -8.88
CA GLY A 358 5.45 14.33 -8.81
C GLY A 358 5.94 15.44 -7.86
N THR A 359 5.10 16.43 -7.55
CA THR A 359 5.53 17.67 -6.88
C THR A 359 6.17 17.42 -5.51
N ARG A 360 5.70 16.43 -4.74
CA ARG A 360 6.27 16.08 -3.42
C ARG A 360 7.67 15.43 -3.53
N PHE A 361 8.06 14.96 -4.71
CA PHE A 361 9.27 14.18 -4.95
C PHE A 361 10.32 14.93 -5.77
N VAL A 362 10.11 16.21 -6.03
CA VAL A 362 11.08 17.09 -6.70
C VAL A 362 11.59 18.12 -5.72
N ASN A 363 12.89 18.42 -5.82
CA ASN A 363 13.47 19.51 -5.05
C ASN A 363 13.00 20.87 -5.61
N GLN A 364 11.98 21.43 -4.95
CA GLN A 364 11.31 22.67 -5.34
C GLN A 364 12.22 23.91 -5.35
N SER A 365 13.45 23.82 -4.83
CA SER A 365 14.43 24.91 -4.81
C SER A 365 15.59 24.75 -5.80
N ALA A 366 15.75 23.56 -6.40
CA ALA A 366 16.88 23.23 -7.26
C ALA A 366 16.40 22.88 -8.67
N VAL A 367 15.99 23.91 -9.42
CA VAL A 367 15.43 23.75 -10.77
C VAL A 367 16.54 23.39 -11.76
N VAL A 368 16.31 22.31 -12.50
CA VAL A 368 17.14 21.86 -13.62
C VAL A 368 16.26 21.71 -14.86
N THR A 369 16.89 21.64 -16.04
CA THR A 369 16.14 21.38 -17.27
C THR A 369 15.51 19.97 -17.26
N ALA A 370 14.39 19.79 -17.96
CA ALA A 370 13.76 18.49 -18.17
C ALA A 370 14.74 17.39 -18.64
N ALA A 371 15.64 17.75 -19.57
CA ALA A 371 16.65 16.82 -20.09
C ALA A 371 17.67 16.41 -19.01
N GLN A 372 18.12 17.36 -18.19
CA GLN A 372 19.05 17.08 -17.11
C GLN A 372 18.40 16.24 -16.00
N TYR A 373 17.16 16.58 -15.62
CA TYR A 373 16.41 15.81 -14.62
C TYR A 373 16.24 14.35 -15.03
N ALA A 374 15.94 14.08 -16.30
CA ALA A 374 15.82 12.71 -16.80
C ALA A 374 17.13 11.90 -16.70
N LEU A 375 18.29 12.53 -16.91
CA LEU A 375 19.59 11.90 -16.73
C LEU A 375 19.90 11.61 -15.26
N ASP A 376 19.50 12.51 -14.37
CA ASP A 376 19.71 12.36 -12.92
C ASP A 376 18.77 11.30 -12.33
N LEU A 377 17.53 11.22 -12.83
CA LEU A 377 16.51 10.26 -12.41
C LEU A 377 16.79 8.84 -12.91
N PHE A 378 17.23 8.68 -14.16
CA PHE A 378 17.46 7.36 -14.78
C PHE A 378 18.94 7.16 -15.15
N PRO A 379 19.72 6.42 -14.33
CA PRO A 379 21.17 6.29 -14.50
C PRO A 379 21.64 5.68 -15.82
N ASP A 380 20.77 4.94 -16.52
CA ASP A 380 21.10 4.28 -17.78
C ASP A 380 20.61 5.09 -19.01
N PHE A 381 20.10 6.31 -18.80
CA PHE A 381 19.76 7.22 -19.90
C PHE A 381 21.00 7.84 -20.56
N GLY A 382 20.93 7.95 -21.88
CA GLY A 382 21.91 8.70 -22.68
C GLY A 382 21.41 10.07 -23.10
N THR A 383 22.29 10.84 -23.75
CA THR A 383 21.99 12.18 -24.28
C THR A 383 20.84 12.19 -25.30
N ALA A 384 20.66 11.09 -26.05
CA ALA A 384 19.56 10.96 -27.00
C ALA A 384 18.19 10.92 -26.29
N GLN A 385 18.05 10.08 -25.26
CA GLN A 385 16.82 10.00 -24.45
C GLN A 385 16.54 11.32 -23.74
N ALA A 386 17.55 11.92 -23.12
CA ALA A 386 17.43 13.21 -22.45
C ALA A 386 16.93 14.32 -23.39
N LYS A 387 17.45 14.37 -24.62
CA LYS A 387 16.99 15.33 -25.64
C LYS A 387 15.52 15.09 -26.01
N THR A 388 15.10 13.83 -26.14
CA THR A 388 13.69 13.51 -26.42
C THR A 388 12.79 13.93 -25.26
N VAL A 389 13.17 13.67 -24.00
CA VAL A 389 12.43 14.14 -22.83
C VAL A 389 12.33 15.66 -22.83
N GLY A 390 13.44 16.36 -23.03
CA GLY A 390 13.44 17.82 -23.12
C GLY A 390 12.49 18.36 -24.20
N ALA A 391 12.37 17.68 -25.34
CA ALA A 391 11.43 18.06 -26.40
C ALA A 391 9.97 17.76 -26.04
N LEU A 392 9.68 16.62 -25.42
CA LEU A 392 8.34 16.20 -25.02
C LEU A 392 7.70 17.11 -23.96
N TYR A 393 8.52 17.64 -23.05
CA TYR A 393 8.05 18.52 -21.97
C TYR A 393 8.28 20.01 -22.24
N ALA A 394 8.88 20.39 -23.38
CA ALA A 394 9.28 21.79 -23.67
C ALA A 394 8.17 22.83 -23.53
N ASN A 395 6.92 22.43 -23.78
CA ASN A 395 5.75 23.32 -23.74
C ASN A 395 4.89 23.14 -22.48
N ASP A 396 5.33 22.32 -21.52
CA ASP A 396 4.55 21.98 -20.33
C ASP A 396 4.96 22.89 -19.16
N GLY A 397 4.47 24.13 -19.15
CA GLY A 397 4.77 25.08 -18.08
C GLY A 397 6.24 25.49 -17.99
N ASN A 398 6.66 25.91 -16.78
CA ASN A 398 8.05 26.27 -16.49
C ASN A 398 8.90 25.03 -16.18
N GLU A 399 10.23 25.18 -16.11
CA GLU A 399 11.14 24.04 -15.87
C GLU A 399 10.80 23.25 -14.60
N LEU A 400 10.37 23.90 -13.52
CA LEU A 400 9.95 23.22 -12.29
C LEU A 400 8.71 22.34 -12.52
N PHE A 401 7.71 22.87 -13.22
CA PHE A 401 6.52 22.10 -13.60
C PHE A 401 6.88 20.92 -14.50
N GLN A 402 7.83 21.10 -15.42
CA GLN A 402 8.28 20.04 -16.32
C GLN A 402 8.92 18.88 -15.53
N VAL A 403 9.77 19.18 -14.54
CA VAL A 403 10.41 18.13 -13.73
C VAL A 403 9.42 17.46 -12.77
N ASP A 404 8.47 18.21 -12.20
CA ASP A 404 7.33 17.67 -11.44
C ASP A 404 6.52 16.70 -12.31
N ALA A 405 6.22 17.09 -13.55
CA ALA A 405 5.49 16.26 -14.50
C ALA A 405 6.29 15.01 -14.90
N ILE A 406 7.61 15.11 -15.15
CA ILE A 406 8.46 13.94 -15.44
C ILE A 406 8.42 12.95 -14.27
N GLN A 407 8.58 13.43 -13.03
CA GLN A 407 8.54 12.60 -11.84
C GLN A 407 7.16 11.94 -11.65
N GLY A 408 6.09 12.71 -11.78
CA GLY A 408 4.72 12.21 -11.64
C GLY A 408 4.35 11.20 -12.73
N GLU A 409 4.69 11.49 -13.97
CA GLU A 409 4.31 10.67 -15.11
C GLU A 409 5.13 9.40 -15.23
N SER A 410 6.45 9.49 -15.13
CA SER A 410 7.32 8.32 -15.30
C SER A 410 7.19 7.31 -14.16
N ILE A 411 6.87 7.76 -12.94
CA ILE A 411 6.85 6.90 -11.74
C ILE A 411 5.43 6.49 -11.31
N PHE A 412 4.40 7.29 -11.61
CA PHE A 412 3.03 7.06 -11.11
C PHE A 412 1.94 6.98 -12.21
N ILE A 413 1.81 8.04 -13.01
CA ILE A 413 0.66 8.19 -13.93
C ILE A 413 0.78 7.24 -15.12
N CYS A 414 1.93 7.17 -15.80
CA CYS A 414 2.08 6.28 -16.95
C CYS A 414 2.06 4.78 -16.58
N PRO A 415 2.71 4.34 -15.48
CA PRO A 415 2.54 2.98 -14.96
C PRO A 415 1.09 2.57 -14.72
N THR A 416 0.25 3.51 -14.27
CA THR A 416 -1.19 3.28 -14.12
C THR A 416 -1.86 2.91 -15.44
N TYR A 417 -1.54 3.60 -16.55
CA TYR A 417 -2.11 3.26 -17.86
C TYR A 417 -1.65 1.89 -18.36
N TYR A 418 -0.40 1.50 -18.11
CA TYR A 418 0.07 0.15 -18.50
C TYR A 418 -0.70 -0.93 -17.75
N LEU A 419 -0.93 -0.71 -16.44
CA LEU A 419 -1.70 -1.62 -15.61
C LEU A 419 -3.16 -1.71 -16.06
N LEU A 420 -3.81 -0.57 -16.36
CA LEU A 420 -5.18 -0.53 -16.89
C LEU A 420 -5.34 -1.29 -18.21
N ASN A 421 -4.38 -1.16 -19.12
CA ASN A 421 -4.38 -1.82 -20.43
C ASN A 421 -4.28 -3.35 -20.32
N ALA A 422 -3.75 -3.88 -19.23
CA ALA A 422 -3.69 -5.32 -18.99
C ALA A 422 -5.05 -5.95 -18.58
N PHE A 423 -6.08 -5.12 -18.38
CA PHE A 423 -7.44 -5.53 -18.00
C PHE A 423 -8.51 -5.01 -18.99
N PRO A 424 -8.44 -5.38 -20.29
CA PRO A 424 -9.37 -4.88 -21.31
C PRO A 424 -10.83 -5.22 -20.95
N GLY A 425 -11.72 -4.24 -21.11
CA GLY A 425 -13.14 -4.28 -20.76
C GLY A 425 -13.44 -4.45 -19.27
N ARG A 426 -12.44 -4.38 -18.39
CA ARG A 426 -12.55 -4.72 -16.95
C ARG A 426 -11.75 -3.79 -16.04
N SER A 427 -11.30 -2.65 -16.56
CA SER A 427 -10.57 -1.63 -15.82
C SER A 427 -11.25 -0.27 -15.82
N PHE A 428 -11.12 0.46 -14.71
CA PHE A 428 -11.68 1.80 -14.53
C PHE A 428 -10.58 2.76 -14.06
N LYS A 429 -10.46 3.92 -14.71
CA LYS A 429 -9.49 4.97 -14.34
C LYS A 429 -10.19 6.18 -13.77
N GLY A 430 -9.68 6.74 -12.67
CA GLY A 430 -10.11 8.01 -12.11
C GLY A 430 -8.94 8.96 -11.89
N GLU A 431 -9.23 10.24 -11.78
CA GLU A 431 -8.29 11.30 -11.43
C GLU A 431 -8.82 12.09 -10.24
N PHE A 432 -8.04 12.13 -9.17
CA PHE A 432 -8.29 12.99 -8.02
C PHE A 432 -7.63 14.35 -8.24
N ALA A 433 -8.45 15.39 -8.31
CA ALA A 433 -8.02 16.74 -8.73
C ALA A 433 -8.46 17.84 -7.76
N ILE A 434 -8.83 17.50 -6.52
CA ILE A 434 -9.09 18.53 -5.50
C ILE A 434 -7.78 19.27 -5.20
N PRO A 435 -7.69 20.60 -5.42
CA PRO A 435 -6.46 21.33 -5.21
C PRO A 435 -5.95 21.22 -3.76
N PRO A 436 -4.63 21.03 -3.55
CA PRO A 436 -3.58 21.09 -4.56
C PRO A 436 -3.40 19.83 -5.40
N GLY A 437 -4.07 18.71 -5.10
CA GLY A 437 -4.05 17.50 -5.92
C GLY A 437 -2.70 16.78 -5.90
N LEU A 438 -2.01 16.82 -4.76
CA LEU A 438 -0.68 16.22 -4.60
C LEU A 438 -0.80 14.73 -4.29
N HIS A 439 0.31 14.00 -4.51
CA HIS A 439 0.40 12.59 -4.12
C HIS A 439 -0.07 12.34 -2.68
N GLY A 440 -1.01 11.40 -2.52
CA GLY A 440 -1.57 10.96 -1.25
C GLY A 440 -2.71 11.82 -0.70
N ASP A 441 -3.05 12.96 -1.35
CA ASP A 441 -4.13 13.83 -0.89
C ASP A 441 -5.52 13.15 -0.94
N ASP A 442 -5.66 12.10 -1.75
CA ASP A 442 -6.88 11.29 -1.88
C ASP A 442 -7.13 10.37 -0.67
N VAL A 443 -6.09 10.00 0.09
CA VAL A 443 -6.19 9.07 1.23
C VAL A 443 -7.24 9.50 2.25
N LEU A 444 -7.32 10.80 2.54
CA LEU A 444 -8.22 11.35 3.55
C LEU A 444 -9.70 11.15 3.21
N TYR A 445 -10.03 10.87 1.95
CA TYR A 445 -11.42 10.70 1.51
C TYR A 445 -11.94 9.26 1.65
N TYR A 446 -11.06 8.28 1.86
CA TYR A 446 -11.45 6.90 2.17
C TYR A 446 -10.93 6.40 3.53
N PHE A 447 -9.91 7.04 4.11
CA PHE A 447 -9.52 6.94 5.53
C PHE A 447 -9.53 8.31 6.21
N PRO A 448 -10.72 8.87 6.53
CA PRO A 448 -10.84 10.11 7.25
C PRO A 448 -10.18 10.01 8.64
N GLY A 449 -9.29 10.94 8.97
CA GLY A 449 -8.57 10.92 10.24
C GLY A 449 -7.25 10.15 10.20
N ALA A 450 -6.89 9.55 9.06
CA ALA A 450 -5.52 9.08 8.84
C ALA A 450 -4.53 10.22 9.14
N GLU A 451 -3.47 9.90 9.88
CA GLU A 451 -2.44 10.86 10.33
C GLU A 451 -3.00 12.05 11.15
N GLY A 452 -4.20 11.93 11.71
CA GLY A 452 -4.86 13.02 12.44
C GLY A 452 -5.33 14.18 11.57
N LEU A 453 -5.40 13.97 10.25
CA LEU A 453 -5.81 14.97 9.26
C LEU A 453 -7.23 14.73 8.76
N PHE A 454 -7.87 15.79 8.26
CA PHE A 454 -9.20 15.74 7.67
C PHE A 454 -9.18 16.24 6.22
N PRO A 455 -10.10 15.76 5.35
CA PRO A 455 -10.20 16.22 3.97
C PRO A 455 -10.25 17.76 3.89
N PRO A 456 -9.36 18.39 3.10
CA PRO A 456 -9.37 19.85 2.94
C PRO A 456 -10.65 20.34 2.26
N PHE A 457 -11.26 19.51 1.40
CA PHE A 457 -12.58 19.75 0.83
C PHE A 457 -13.63 18.85 1.50
N ASN A 458 -14.14 19.31 2.64
CA ASN A 458 -15.18 18.61 3.40
C ASN A 458 -16.56 18.84 2.78
N ASN A 459 -16.87 18.14 1.69
CA ASN A 459 -18.16 18.16 1.02
C ASN A 459 -18.74 16.74 0.97
N THR A 460 -19.89 16.52 1.60
CA THR A 460 -20.51 15.20 1.72
C THR A 460 -20.80 14.56 0.37
N ALA A 461 -21.33 15.30 -0.60
CA ALA A 461 -21.65 14.75 -1.91
C ALA A 461 -20.39 14.31 -2.67
N PHE A 462 -19.28 15.04 -2.52
CA PHE A 462 -17.98 14.64 -3.07
C PHE A 462 -17.42 13.41 -2.37
N ILE A 463 -17.35 13.43 -1.04
CA ILE A 463 -16.80 12.33 -0.24
C ILE A 463 -17.58 11.04 -0.54
N ASP A 464 -18.91 11.10 -0.52
CA ASP A 464 -19.77 9.96 -0.85
C ASP A 464 -19.52 9.45 -2.28
N ALA A 465 -19.38 10.35 -3.26
CA ALA A 465 -19.11 9.97 -4.65
C ALA A 465 -17.75 9.29 -4.83
N PHE A 466 -16.70 9.82 -4.19
CA PHE A 466 -15.35 9.29 -4.28
C PHE A 466 -15.23 7.96 -3.54
N ALA A 467 -15.51 7.95 -2.23
CA ALA A 467 -15.40 6.78 -1.36
C ALA A 467 -16.26 5.60 -1.86
N GLN A 468 -17.51 5.87 -2.24
CA GLN A 468 -18.42 4.81 -2.69
C GLN A 468 -17.91 4.12 -3.95
N SER A 469 -17.18 4.80 -4.81
CA SER A 469 -16.67 4.20 -6.05
C SER A 469 -15.75 3.02 -5.76
N PHE A 470 -14.90 3.14 -4.73
CA PHE A 470 -14.03 2.07 -4.26
C PHE A 470 -14.81 0.97 -3.55
N THR A 471 -15.73 1.31 -2.63
CA THR A 471 -16.51 0.29 -1.90
C THR A 471 -17.44 -0.50 -2.82
N SER A 472 -18.06 0.16 -3.80
CA SER A 472 -18.87 -0.48 -4.85
C SER A 472 -18.02 -1.44 -5.69
N PHE A 473 -16.78 -1.07 -6.01
CA PHE A 473 -15.85 -1.95 -6.71
C PHE A 473 -15.41 -3.15 -5.86
N ILE A 474 -15.12 -2.97 -4.57
CA ILE A 474 -14.76 -4.08 -3.66
C ILE A 474 -15.88 -5.14 -3.65
N ILE A 475 -17.13 -4.67 -3.52
CA ILE A 475 -18.31 -5.54 -3.42
C ILE A 475 -18.62 -6.20 -4.77
N ASN A 476 -18.62 -5.42 -5.86
CA ASN A 476 -19.22 -5.84 -7.14
C ASN A 476 -18.23 -6.00 -8.29
N GLN A 477 -16.96 -5.65 -8.11
CA GLN A 477 -15.94 -5.54 -9.18
C GLN A 477 -16.33 -4.53 -10.27
N ASN A 478 -17.22 -3.59 -9.94
CA ASN A 478 -17.74 -2.57 -10.84
C ASN A 478 -18.18 -1.33 -10.01
N PRO A 479 -17.60 -0.14 -10.24
CA PRO A 479 -17.94 1.06 -9.47
C PRO A 479 -19.35 1.60 -9.77
N ASN A 480 -20.00 1.13 -10.85
CA ASN A 480 -21.34 1.59 -11.24
C ASN A 480 -22.47 0.97 -10.42
N ILE A 481 -22.22 -0.12 -9.68
CA ILE A 481 -23.22 -0.75 -8.82
C ILE A 481 -23.19 -0.07 -7.46
N LYS A 482 -23.97 1.01 -7.36
CA LYS A 482 -23.97 1.93 -6.23
C LYS A 482 -24.59 1.31 -4.97
N VAL A 483 -23.88 1.42 -3.85
CA VAL A 483 -24.42 1.12 -2.52
C VAL A 483 -25.50 2.13 -2.11
N ASN A 484 -25.19 3.43 -2.21
CA ASN A 484 -26.15 4.53 -2.14
C ASN A 484 -26.48 5.03 -3.57
N PRO A 485 -27.72 4.85 -4.06
CA PRO A 485 -28.09 5.25 -5.42
C PRO A 485 -28.12 6.78 -5.62
N THR A 486 -28.10 7.58 -4.55
CA THR A 486 -28.17 9.04 -4.64
C THR A 486 -26.82 9.73 -4.85
N THR A 487 -25.71 8.99 -4.92
CA THR A 487 -24.39 9.59 -5.16
C THR A 487 -24.31 10.24 -6.53
N ILE A 488 -23.57 11.35 -6.61
CA ILE A 488 -23.44 12.15 -7.82
C ILE A 488 -22.54 11.53 -8.90
N THR A 489 -21.85 10.41 -8.62
CA THR A 489 -20.98 9.73 -9.58
C THR A 489 -21.79 9.30 -10.81
N PRO A 490 -21.47 9.80 -12.02
CA PRO A 490 -22.14 9.37 -13.23
C PRO A 490 -21.69 7.95 -13.62
N HIS A 491 -22.22 7.42 -14.73
CA HIS A 491 -21.74 6.15 -15.25
C HIS A 491 -20.24 6.24 -15.59
N TRP A 492 -19.47 5.33 -15.02
CA TRP A 492 -18.03 5.21 -15.18
C TRP A 492 -17.74 4.14 -16.22
N ASN A 493 -17.39 4.59 -17.42
CA ASN A 493 -17.01 3.68 -18.51
C ASN A 493 -15.69 2.97 -18.19
N THR A 494 -15.49 1.80 -18.79
CA THR A 494 -14.20 1.12 -18.72
C THR A 494 -13.15 1.94 -19.48
N PHE A 495 -11.90 1.89 -19.02
CA PHE A 495 -10.82 2.74 -19.52
C PHE A 495 -10.53 2.56 -21.01
N ASP A 496 -10.65 1.33 -21.53
CA ASP A 496 -10.43 0.99 -22.93
C ASP A 496 -11.42 1.68 -23.90
N ILE A 497 -12.52 2.23 -23.41
CA ILE A 497 -13.43 3.06 -24.20
C ILE A 497 -12.87 4.49 -24.26
N LEU A 498 -12.27 4.85 -25.40
CA LEU A 498 -11.77 6.20 -25.70
C LEU A 498 -10.76 6.76 -24.68
N HIS A 499 -10.09 5.92 -23.88
CA HIS A 499 -9.25 6.37 -22.75
C HIS A 499 -10.02 7.30 -21.79
N THR A 500 -11.26 6.92 -21.46
CA THR A 500 -12.06 7.71 -20.51
C THR A 500 -11.63 7.48 -19.07
N GLU A 501 -11.63 8.55 -18.28
CA GLU A 501 -11.40 8.51 -16.84
C GLU A 501 -12.39 9.38 -16.08
N MET A 502 -12.67 9.03 -14.83
CA MET A 502 -13.57 9.81 -13.96
C MET A 502 -12.78 10.89 -13.23
N LEU A 503 -13.10 12.15 -13.49
CA LEU A 503 -12.52 13.29 -12.77
C LEU A 503 -13.29 13.54 -11.47
N PHE A 504 -12.56 13.68 -10.37
CA PHE A 504 -13.05 14.10 -9.07
C PHE A 504 -12.42 15.45 -8.70
N ASN A 505 -13.18 16.53 -8.85
CA ASN A 505 -12.71 17.90 -8.64
C ASN A 505 -13.77 18.76 -7.92
N LYS A 506 -13.53 20.07 -7.83
CA LYS A 506 -14.46 21.09 -7.36
C LYS A 506 -14.42 22.33 -8.25
N THR A 507 -15.49 23.12 -8.23
CA THR A 507 -15.52 24.45 -8.85
C THR A 507 -14.77 25.49 -8.01
N ALA A 508 -14.54 26.68 -8.57
CA ALA A 508 -14.01 27.82 -7.83
C ALA A 508 -14.90 28.22 -6.63
N ASP A 509 -16.21 27.98 -6.72
CA ASP A 509 -17.18 28.25 -5.66
C ASP A 509 -17.33 27.08 -4.66
N ASN A 510 -16.42 26.09 -4.69
CA ASN A 510 -16.41 24.89 -3.85
C ASN A 510 -17.61 23.94 -4.05
N GLU A 511 -18.19 23.91 -5.25
CA GLU A 511 -19.18 22.89 -5.60
C GLU A 511 -18.49 21.62 -6.11
N PRO A 512 -19.00 20.42 -5.78
CA PRO A 512 -18.38 19.16 -6.18
C PRO A 512 -18.55 18.91 -7.68
N VAL A 513 -17.48 18.45 -8.33
CA VAL A 513 -17.45 18.15 -9.77
C VAL A 513 -17.02 16.70 -9.96
N VAL A 514 -17.94 15.86 -10.42
CA VAL A 514 -17.67 14.45 -10.72
C VAL A 514 -18.20 14.14 -12.12
N HIS A 515 -17.31 13.97 -13.10
CA HIS A 515 -17.69 13.68 -14.48
C HIS A 515 -16.60 12.95 -15.26
N ALA A 516 -16.99 12.28 -16.35
CA ALA A 516 -16.05 11.62 -17.23
C ALA A 516 -15.28 12.63 -18.09
N ILE A 517 -13.97 12.44 -18.18
CA ILE A 517 -13.05 13.13 -19.07
C ILE A 517 -12.35 12.11 -19.97
N THR A 518 -11.56 12.60 -20.92
CA THR A 518 -10.71 11.78 -21.78
C THR A 518 -9.25 12.15 -21.51
N THR A 519 -8.41 11.13 -21.32
CA THR A 519 -6.98 11.33 -21.15
C THR A 519 -6.40 12.09 -22.34
N SER A 520 -5.58 13.10 -22.07
CA SER A 520 -5.04 13.95 -23.13
C SER A 520 -4.08 13.17 -24.06
N ASN A 521 -4.14 13.47 -25.37
CA ASN A 521 -3.23 12.85 -26.34
C ASN A 521 -1.75 13.14 -26.04
N ALA A 522 -1.45 14.33 -25.50
CA ALA A 522 -0.09 14.70 -25.11
C ALA A 522 0.44 13.79 -23.98
N LEU A 523 -0.37 13.53 -22.95
CA LEU A 523 -0.01 12.60 -21.88
C LEU A 523 0.17 11.17 -22.43
N LEU A 524 -0.73 10.71 -23.30
CA LEU A 524 -0.60 9.39 -23.94
C LEU A 524 0.69 9.28 -24.78
N GLU A 525 1.09 10.33 -25.49
CA GLU A 525 2.35 10.37 -26.24
C GLU A 525 3.57 10.27 -25.30
N ARG A 526 3.56 11.00 -24.18
CA ARG A 526 4.62 10.92 -23.17
C ARG A 526 4.68 9.54 -22.52
N CYS A 527 3.54 8.95 -22.17
CA CYS A 527 3.50 7.59 -21.64
C CYS A 527 3.94 6.55 -22.68
N ALA A 528 3.63 6.72 -23.96
CA ALA A 528 4.16 5.87 -25.01
C ALA A 528 5.70 5.95 -25.10
N PHE A 529 6.27 7.15 -24.95
CA PHE A 529 7.72 7.31 -24.84
C PHE A 529 8.29 6.58 -23.62
N TRP A 530 7.76 6.81 -22.41
CA TRP A 530 8.24 6.15 -21.19
C TRP A 530 8.20 4.63 -21.29
N ASN A 531 7.12 4.07 -21.85
CA ASN A 531 7.02 2.63 -22.10
C ASN A 531 8.10 2.14 -23.08
N SER A 532 8.37 2.90 -24.15
CA SER A 532 9.35 2.53 -25.18
C SER A 532 10.79 2.47 -24.65
N VAL A 533 11.09 3.20 -23.58
CA VAL A 533 12.40 3.24 -22.91
C VAL A 533 12.43 2.44 -21.61
N GLY A 534 11.43 1.58 -21.36
CA GLY A 534 11.32 0.81 -20.11
C GLY A 534 12.55 -0.04 -19.78
N ASN A 535 13.33 -0.46 -20.79
CA ASN A 535 14.58 -1.18 -20.57
C ASN A 535 15.70 -0.30 -20.00
N LEU A 536 15.65 1.02 -20.23
CA LEU A 536 16.61 2.01 -19.72
C LEU A 536 16.14 2.62 -18.40
N THR A 537 14.82 2.72 -18.17
CA THR A 537 14.27 3.09 -16.85
C THR A 537 14.22 1.91 -15.88
N SER A 538 14.42 0.68 -16.38
CA SER A 538 14.24 -0.57 -15.63
C SER A 538 12.84 -0.76 -15.06
N GLN A 539 11.80 -0.37 -15.81
CA GLN A 539 10.38 -0.53 -15.45
C GLN A 539 9.71 -1.63 -16.27
#